data_AF-A0A1D1YF95-F1
#
_entry.id   AF-A0A1D1YF95-F1
#
_cell.length_a   1.000
_cell.length_b   1.000
_cell.length_c   1.000
_cell.angle_alpha   90.00
_cell.angle_beta   90.00
_cell.angle_gamma   90.00
#
_symmetry.space_group_name_H-M   'P 1'
#
loop_
_entity.id
_entity.type
_entity.pdbx_description
1 polymer ?
#
loop_
_entity_poly.entity_id
_entity_poly.type
_entity_poly.pdbx_seq_one_letter_code
_entity_poly.pdbx_strand_id
1 'polypeptide(L)'
;LIREPKYGHLKELHKAVKLCERALVSANPTVTSLGSYQKAHVFSSQTGDCAAFLSNYNPNSFVRVMFNNMHYNLPPWSISILPDCRNVVFNTAKVGVQTSQMQMMVTNELAFSWERYDEEIASMGDNSLFTTVGLLEQINVTRDTTDYLWYITSVDLSPSEAFLNGGQLPVLTVQSAGHALHVFVNGELSGSTHGNRENRRITYTGNVKFRAGSNRIALLSVAVGLPNVGAHYETWNTGVLGPVVLHGLNEGNRDLTWQKWSYQVGLKGEAMNINSLDGTSSVEWIKGSLAVQNQQALTWYKAYFNAPGGDEPLALDMGSMGKGQVWINGQSIGRYWTAYAPNGYCSGCSYSGTYRPPKCQSGCGQPTQRWYHVPQSWLQPTRNLLVVFEELGGDATKISLAKRSVSSVCADVSEWHPTIKNWHIESYGRPEAHHMPKVHLRCAPGQSISTIKFASFGTPSGTCGSFQQGVCHSPNSHTILEKKCLGKQKCAVTISADNFGGDPCPNVMKRVAVEAICTHSSEPMS
;
A
#
# COMPACT_ATOMS: atom_id res chain seq x y z
N LEU A 1 -13.72 -5.36 0.32
CA LEU A 1 -12.91 -6.59 0.52
C LEU A 1 -12.29 -6.59 1.92
N ILE A 2 -12.22 -7.75 2.56
CA ILE A 2 -11.72 -7.90 3.93
C ILE A 2 -10.28 -8.42 3.90
N ARG A 3 -9.39 -7.84 4.73
CA ARG A 3 -8.00 -8.32 4.87
C ARG A 3 -7.93 -9.51 5.83
N GLU A 4 -8.12 -10.70 5.27
CA GLU A 4 -7.94 -11.96 6.00
C GLU A 4 -6.47 -12.42 5.99
N PRO A 5 -6.00 -13.09 7.06
CA PRO A 5 -6.75 -13.57 8.24
C PRO A 5 -6.87 -12.52 9.36
N LYS A 6 -6.28 -11.32 9.18
CA LYS A 6 -6.17 -10.33 10.27
C LYS A 6 -7.55 -9.92 10.81
N TYR A 7 -8.49 -9.61 9.91
CA TYR A 7 -9.85 -9.23 10.31
C TYR A 7 -10.54 -10.35 11.09
N GLY A 8 -10.60 -11.57 10.55
CA GLY A 8 -11.27 -12.70 11.19
C GLY A 8 -10.63 -13.08 12.52
N HIS A 9 -9.30 -13.10 12.59
CA HIS A 9 -8.58 -13.43 13.82
C HIS A 9 -8.82 -12.42 14.94
N LEU A 10 -8.82 -11.12 14.60
CA LEU A 10 -9.16 -10.06 15.57
C LEU A 10 -10.63 -10.09 15.96
N LYS A 11 -11.53 -10.44 15.04
CA LYS A 11 -12.95 -10.64 15.35
C LYS A 11 -13.16 -11.76 16.37
N GLU A 12 -12.48 -12.90 16.23
CA GLU A 12 -12.55 -13.98 17.21
C GLU A 12 -11.87 -13.61 18.54
N LEU A 13 -10.77 -12.85 18.52
CA LEU A 13 -10.19 -12.27 19.73
C LEU A 13 -11.20 -11.39 20.49
N HIS A 14 -11.89 -10.49 19.79
CA HIS A 14 -12.88 -9.62 20.42
C HIS A 14 -14.04 -10.41 21.04
N LYS A 15 -14.50 -11.47 20.39
CA LYS A 15 -15.51 -12.38 20.98
C LYS A 15 -15.00 -13.04 22.26
N ALA A 16 -13.76 -13.53 22.26
CA ALA A 16 -13.16 -14.14 23.44
C ALA A 16 -13.04 -13.14 24.60
N VAL A 17 -12.60 -11.90 24.32
CA VAL A 17 -12.55 -10.83 25.32
C VAL A 17 -13.95 -10.49 25.84
N LYS A 18 -14.97 -10.47 24.98
CA LYS A 18 -16.35 -10.24 25.39
C LYS A 18 -16.91 -11.34 26.29
N LEU A 19 -16.52 -12.60 26.09
CA LEU A 19 -16.86 -13.68 27.03
C LEU A 19 -16.23 -13.46 28.42
N CYS A 20 -15.06 -12.83 28.49
CA CYS A 20 -14.39 -12.49 29.75
C CYS A 20 -14.93 -11.20 30.41
N GLU A 21 -15.82 -10.44 29.76
CA GLU A 21 -16.16 -9.06 30.14
C GLU A 21 -16.59 -8.91 31.60
N ARG A 22 -17.47 -9.79 32.10
CA ARG A 22 -17.97 -9.74 33.49
C ARG A 22 -16.83 -9.84 34.51
N ALA A 23 -15.90 -10.78 34.33
CA ALA A 23 -14.75 -10.94 35.23
C ALA A 23 -13.75 -9.77 35.08
N LEU A 24 -13.52 -9.30 33.85
CA LEU A 24 -12.59 -8.20 33.58
C LEU A 24 -13.01 -6.87 34.21
N VAL A 25 -14.31 -6.57 34.26
CA VAL A 25 -14.82 -5.29 34.81
C VAL A 25 -15.11 -5.33 36.32
N SER A 26 -15.04 -6.51 36.94
CA SER A 26 -15.37 -6.70 38.36
C SER A 26 -14.19 -7.07 39.25
N ALA A 27 -13.00 -7.28 38.66
CA ALA A 27 -11.81 -7.66 39.41
C ALA A 27 -10.52 -7.09 38.78
N ASN A 28 -9.48 -6.97 39.61
CA ASN A 28 -8.11 -6.76 39.13
C ASN A 28 -7.42 -8.11 38.90
N PRO A 29 -6.45 -8.20 37.97
CA PRO A 29 -5.78 -9.45 37.71
C PRO A 29 -4.83 -9.83 38.85
N THR A 30 -4.96 -11.06 39.35
CA THR A 30 -3.91 -11.72 40.14
C THR A 30 -2.95 -12.42 39.19
N VAL A 31 -1.65 -12.17 39.35
CA VAL A 31 -0.62 -12.70 38.45
C VAL A 31 0.13 -13.85 39.13
N THR A 32 0.15 -15.00 38.48
CA THR A 32 0.85 -16.19 38.96
C THR A 32 1.89 -16.63 37.94
N SER A 33 3.10 -16.95 38.41
CA SER A 33 4.12 -17.55 37.55
C SER A 33 3.75 -19.00 37.22
N LEU A 34 3.83 -19.37 35.94
CA LEU A 34 3.63 -20.75 35.47
C LEU A 34 4.95 -21.39 35.00
N GLY A 35 6.04 -20.61 34.96
CA GLY A 35 7.34 -21.00 34.44
C GLY A 35 8.22 -19.77 34.19
N SER A 36 9.43 -19.97 33.68
CA SER A 36 10.40 -18.89 33.50
C SER A 36 9.93 -17.76 32.58
N TYR A 37 9.12 -18.10 31.56
CA TYR A 37 8.57 -17.13 30.60
C TYR A 37 7.04 -17.19 30.53
N GLN A 38 6.39 -17.88 31.48
CA GLN A 38 4.96 -18.14 31.43
C GLN A 38 4.27 -17.56 32.66
N LYS A 39 3.12 -16.93 32.44
CA LYS A 39 2.31 -16.32 33.49
C LYS A 39 0.84 -16.62 33.27
N ALA A 40 0.09 -16.73 34.36
CA ALA A 40 -1.36 -16.64 34.38
C ALA A 40 -1.74 -15.25 34.90
N HIS A 41 -2.62 -14.56 34.19
CA HIS A 41 -3.34 -13.39 34.70
C HIS A 41 -4.79 -13.81 34.94
N VAL A 42 -5.22 -13.83 36.20
CA VAL A 42 -6.52 -14.36 36.62
C VAL A 42 -7.37 -13.24 37.19
N PHE A 43 -8.55 -13.03 36.60
CA PHE A 43 -9.58 -12.13 37.07
C PHE A 43 -10.65 -12.98 37.74
N SER A 44 -10.81 -12.84 39.06
CA SER A 44 -11.81 -13.57 39.83
C SER A 44 -12.65 -12.60 40.66
N SER A 45 -13.95 -12.59 40.42
CA SER A 45 -14.90 -11.76 41.17
C SER A 45 -15.41 -12.48 42.42
N GLN A 46 -15.92 -11.71 43.39
CA GLN A 46 -16.59 -12.28 44.56
C GLN A 46 -17.91 -13.00 44.20
N THR A 47 -18.51 -12.68 43.04
CA THR A 47 -19.73 -13.30 42.51
C THR A 47 -19.49 -14.62 41.78
N GLY A 48 -18.23 -15.06 41.66
CA GLY A 48 -17.86 -16.36 41.08
C GLY A 48 -17.48 -16.32 39.59
N ASP A 49 -17.59 -15.16 38.92
CA ASP A 49 -17.07 -15.00 37.55
C ASP A 49 -15.53 -15.09 37.55
N CYS A 50 -14.97 -15.88 36.64
CA CYS A 50 -13.52 -16.11 36.54
C CYS A 50 -13.05 -16.09 35.09
N ALA A 51 -12.06 -15.25 34.75
CA ALA A 51 -11.38 -15.29 33.46
C ALA A 51 -9.86 -15.39 33.65
N ALA A 52 -9.18 -16.20 32.83
CA ALA A 52 -7.73 -16.37 32.87
C ALA A 52 -7.07 -16.15 31.51
N PHE A 53 -5.88 -15.55 31.53
CA PHE A 53 -5.02 -15.35 30.37
C PHE A 53 -3.68 -16.04 30.63
N LEU A 54 -3.41 -17.11 29.88
CA LEU A 54 -2.18 -17.90 30.02
C LEU A 54 -1.20 -17.47 28.92
N SER A 55 -0.16 -16.75 29.31
CA SER A 55 0.83 -16.16 28.41
C SER A 55 2.12 -16.98 28.34
N ASN A 56 2.69 -17.10 27.15
CA ASN A 56 4.06 -17.56 26.90
C ASN A 56 4.85 -16.46 26.18
N TYR A 57 5.78 -15.83 26.90
CA TYR A 57 6.63 -14.75 26.37
C TYR A 57 7.90 -15.27 25.67
N ASN A 58 8.14 -16.59 25.64
CA ASN A 58 9.26 -17.15 24.88
C ASN A 58 8.96 -17.07 23.37
N PRO A 59 9.79 -16.40 22.55
CA PRO A 59 9.53 -16.23 21.12
C PRO A 59 9.87 -17.46 20.27
N ASN A 60 10.58 -18.44 20.83
CA ASN A 60 11.18 -19.55 20.10
C ASN A 60 10.57 -20.90 20.47
N SER A 61 10.04 -21.04 21.68
CA SER A 61 9.68 -22.35 22.22
C SER A 61 8.20 -22.45 22.57
N PHE A 62 7.60 -23.53 22.09
CA PHE A 62 6.33 -24.03 22.56
C PHE A 62 6.49 -24.60 23.98
N VAL A 63 5.47 -24.46 24.82
CA VAL A 63 5.52 -24.95 26.21
C VAL A 63 4.17 -25.53 26.65
N ARG A 64 4.24 -26.56 27.48
CA ARG A 64 3.08 -27.11 28.20
C ARG A 64 3.13 -26.63 29.65
N VAL A 65 2.10 -25.93 30.10
CA VAL A 65 1.96 -25.41 31.47
C VAL A 65 0.84 -26.12 32.22
N MET A 66 0.87 -26.08 33.55
CA MET A 66 -0.21 -26.56 34.41
C MET A 66 -0.92 -25.36 35.05
N PHE A 67 -2.24 -25.30 34.94
CA PHE A 67 -3.07 -24.26 35.56
C PHE A 67 -4.42 -24.87 35.97
N ASN A 68 -4.88 -24.62 37.20
CA ASN A 68 -6.11 -25.22 37.75
C ASN A 68 -6.21 -26.74 37.51
N ASN A 69 -5.13 -27.48 37.79
CA ASN A 69 -5.00 -28.94 37.59
C ASN A 69 -5.23 -29.42 36.15
N MET A 70 -5.14 -28.54 35.16
CA MET A 70 -5.22 -28.90 33.75
C MET A 70 -3.97 -28.46 32.99
N HIS A 71 -3.68 -29.16 31.90
CA HIS A 71 -2.53 -28.86 31.07
C HIS A 71 -2.91 -28.03 29.85
N TYR A 72 -2.15 -26.97 29.59
CA TYR A 72 -2.35 -26.10 28.44
C TYR A 72 -1.09 -25.98 27.61
N ASN A 73 -1.30 -26.05 26.31
CA ASN A 73 -0.28 -25.99 25.28
C ASN A 73 -0.22 -24.58 24.70
N LEU A 74 0.87 -23.86 24.97
CA LEU A 74 1.06 -22.47 24.59
C LEU A 74 2.13 -22.36 23.49
N PRO A 75 1.74 -21.94 22.26
CA PRO A 75 2.70 -21.57 21.22
C PRO A 75 3.70 -20.50 21.67
N PRO A 76 4.85 -20.37 20.98
CA PRO A 76 5.75 -19.24 21.19
C PRO A 76 5.02 -17.91 21.05
N TRP A 77 5.39 -16.92 21.86
CA TRP A 77 4.88 -15.54 21.78
C TRP A 77 3.33 -15.45 21.70
N SER A 78 2.63 -16.13 22.61
CA SER A 78 1.18 -16.26 22.54
C SER A 78 0.48 -16.16 23.90
N ILE A 79 -0.83 -15.89 23.86
CA ILE A 79 -1.73 -15.87 25.01
C ILE A 79 -2.96 -16.73 24.69
N SER A 80 -3.29 -17.67 25.56
CA SER A 80 -4.58 -18.38 25.56
C SER A 80 -5.58 -17.70 26.48
N ILE A 81 -6.83 -17.56 26.04
CA ILE A 81 -7.92 -16.89 26.77
C ILE A 81 -8.94 -17.94 27.25
N LEU A 82 -9.23 -17.92 28.55
CA LEU A 82 -10.13 -18.84 29.24
C LEU A 82 -11.22 -18.03 29.96
N PRO A 83 -12.43 -17.87 29.40
CA PRO A 83 -13.49 -17.03 29.98
C PRO A 83 -14.09 -17.55 31.28
N ASP A 84 -13.76 -18.78 31.66
CA ASP A 84 -14.23 -19.52 32.83
C ASP A 84 -13.05 -20.06 33.67
N CYS A 85 -11.82 -19.59 33.39
CA CYS A 85 -10.58 -20.10 33.97
C CYS A 85 -10.30 -21.61 33.72
N ARG A 86 -10.97 -22.23 32.74
CA ARG A 86 -10.84 -23.66 32.46
C ARG A 86 -10.75 -23.99 30.96
N ASN A 87 -11.62 -23.45 30.13
CA ASN A 87 -11.69 -23.81 28.71
C ASN A 87 -11.06 -22.73 27.83
N VAL A 88 -10.08 -23.12 27.01
CA VAL A 88 -9.46 -22.21 26.04
C VAL A 88 -10.42 -22.00 24.87
N VAL A 89 -10.88 -20.77 24.70
CA VAL A 89 -11.74 -20.39 23.57
C VAL A 89 -10.96 -19.71 22.45
N PHE A 90 -9.77 -19.19 22.75
CA PHE A 90 -8.92 -18.48 21.79
C PHE A 90 -7.45 -18.55 22.19
N ASN A 91 -6.55 -18.58 21.19
CA ASN A 91 -5.13 -18.33 21.40
C ASN A 91 -4.60 -17.40 20.31
N THR A 92 -3.79 -16.40 20.69
CA THR A 92 -3.34 -15.34 19.79
C THR A 92 -2.47 -15.81 18.62
N ALA A 93 -1.84 -16.98 18.72
CA ALA A 93 -0.99 -17.56 17.67
C ALA A 93 -1.67 -18.71 16.90
N LYS A 94 -2.85 -19.19 17.34
CA LYS A 94 -3.62 -20.23 16.64
C LYS A 94 -4.65 -19.59 15.73
N VAL A 95 -4.28 -19.34 14.47
CA VAL A 95 -5.18 -18.75 13.47
C VAL A 95 -6.10 -19.83 12.88
N GLY A 96 -7.41 -19.73 13.15
CA GLY A 96 -8.42 -20.68 12.65
C GLY A 96 -9.24 -20.19 11.46
N VAL A 97 -8.98 -18.96 11.02
CA VAL A 97 -9.68 -18.33 9.89
C VAL A 97 -8.87 -18.47 8.61
N GLN A 98 -9.55 -18.45 7.46
CA GLN A 98 -8.87 -18.48 6.17
C GLN A 98 -7.93 -17.28 5.98
N THR A 99 -6.93 -17.43 5.12
CA THR A 99 -6.15 -16.34 4.53
C THR A 99 -6.64 -16.12 3.10
N SER A 100 -6.74 -14.86 2.65
CA SER A 100 -7.13 -14.54 1.28
C SER A 100 -5.98 -13.83 0.56
N GLN A 101 -5.56 -14.39 -0.58
CA GLN A 101 -4.63 -13.78 -1.51
C GLN A 101 -5.42 -12.91 -2.48
N MET A 102 -5.03 -11.66 -2.59
CA MET A 102 -5.68 -10.67 -3.44
C MET A 102 -4.86 -10.46 -4.70
N GLN A 103 -5.53 -10.26 -5.83
CA GLN A 103 -4.91 -9.93 -7.10
C GLN A 103 -5.60 -8.73 -7.74
N MET A 104 -4.83 -7.99 -8.53
CA MET A 104 -5.35 -6.96 -9.42
C MET A 104 -5.50 -7.60 -10.81
N MET A 105 -6.73 -7.73 -11.28
CA MET A 105 -7.07 -8.30 -12.58
C MET A 105 -7.36 -7.15 -13.54
N VAL A 106 -6.53 -6.99 -14.57
CA VAL A 106 -6.72 -5.97 -15.60
C VAL A 106 -8.05 -6.25 -16.32
N THR A 107 -8.86 -5.22 -16.53
CA THR A 107 -10.12 -5.37 -17.26
C THR A 107 -9.84 -5.56 -18.75
N ASN A 108 -10.55 -6.48 -19.41
CA ASN A 108 -10.45 -6.73 -20.87
C ASN A 108 -11.02 -5.59 -21.73
N GLU A 109 -11.12 -4.37 -21.20
CA GLU A 109 -11.61 -3.22 -21.95
C GLU A 109 -10.56 -2.72 -22.94
N LEU A 110 -11.04 -2.15 -24.04
CA LEU A 110 -10.20 -1.54 -25.08
C LEU A 110 -9.27 -0.49 -24.44
N ALA A 111 -8.03 -0.44 -24.92
CA ALA A 111 -7.06 0.57 -24.49
C ALA A 111 -7.66 1.98 -24.59
N PHE A 112 -7.36 2.83 -23.60
CA PHE A 112 -7.86 4.20 -23.56
C PHE A 112 -7.45 4.96 -24.82
N SER A 113 -8.40 5.70 -25.41
CA SER A 113 -8.13 6.63 -26.49
C SER A 113 -7.69 7.97 -25.90
N TRP A 114 -6.38 8.18 -25.83
CA TRP A 114 -5.79 9.35 -25.19
C TRP A 114 -5.78 10.59 -26.10
N GLU A 115 -6.10 11.73 -25.49
CA GLU A 115 -5.76 13.05 -26.00
C GLU A 115 -4.71 13.70 -25.08
N ARG A 116 -3.85 14.57 -25.63
CA ARG A 116 -2.70 15.18 -24.94
C ARG A 116 -2.74 16.71 -25.01
N TYR A 117 -2.34 17.39 -23.95
CA TYR A 117 -2.07 18.82 -23.90
C TYR A 117 -0.71 19.05 -23.21
N ASP A 118 0.11 19.91 -23.80
CA ASP A 118 1.48 20.15 -23.34
C ASP A 118 1.46 21.37 -22.42
N GLU A 119 1.84 21.18 -21.16
CA GLU A 119 1.83 22.27 -20.19
C GLU A 119 2.91 23.29 -20.58
N GLU A 120 2.48 24.53 -20.81
CA GLU A 120 3.41 25.59 -21.15
C GLU A 120 4.24 26.01 -19.94
N ILE A 121 5.55 26.12 -20.13
CA ILE A 121 6.44 26.64 -19.10
C ILE A 121 6.22 28.15 -18.98
N ALA A 122 5.78 28.59 -17.80
CA ALA A 122 5.52 29.98 -17.41
C ALA A 122 6.41 31.01 -18.13
N SER A 123 5.79 31.94 -18.85
CA SER A 123 6.48 32.93 -19.68
C SER A 123 6.55 34.29 -18.99
N MET A 124 7.66 35.02 -19.12
CA MET A 124 7.87 36.34 -18.49
C MET A 124 6.85 37.43 -18.90
N GLY A 125 5.96 37.14 -19.86
CA GLY A 125 4.88 38.03 -20.31
C GLY A 125 3.47 37.61 -19.84
N ASP A 126 3.34 36.54 -19.04
CA ASP A 126 2.05 36.14 -18.49
C ASP A 126 1.60 37.13 -17.39
N ASN A 127 0.38 37.67 -17.53
CA ASN A 127 -0.21 38.65 -16.60
C ASN A 127 -0.37 38.14 -15.15
N SER A 128 -0.20 36.84 -14.92
CA SER A 128 -0.27 36.20 -13.60
C SER A 128 1.04 36.22 -12.83
N LEU A 129 2.14 36.69 -13.42
CA LEU A 129 3.44 36.76 -12.75
C LEU A 129 3.54 37.96 -11.82
N PHE A 130 4.05 37.72 -10.60
CA PHE A 130 4.53 38.78 -9.73
C PHE A 130 6.04 38.63 -9.51
N THR A 131 6.71 39.72 -9.13
CA THR A 131 8.17 39.73 -9.02
C THR A 131 8.64 40.28 -7.68
N THR A 132 9.72 39.71 -7.15
CA THR A 132 10.45 40.26 -6.00
C THR A 132 11.95 40.15 -6.20
N VAL A 133 12.72 40.94 -5.46
CA VAL A 133 14.15 40.70 -5.29
C VAL A 133 14.31 39.58 -4.26
N GLY A 134 15.10 38.56 -4.56
CA GLY A 134 15.32 37.42 -3.68
C GLY A 134 14.33 36.26 -3.83
N LEU A 135 14.56 35.22 -3.03
CA LEU A 135 13.82 33.98 -3.04
C LEU A 135 12.74 33.93 -1.95
N LEU A 136 11.53 33.49 -2.31
CA LEU A 136 10.41 33.34 -1.38
C LEU A 136 10.16 31.87 -1.02
N GLU A 137 9.74 31.64 0.22
CA GLU A 137 9.33 30.31 0.70
C GLU A 137 8.02 29.87 0.02
N GLN A 138 7.96 28.60 -0.40
CA GLN A 138 6.90 28.11 -1.27
C GLN A 138 5.52 28.15 -0.60
N ILE A 139 5.39 27.68 0.64
CA ILE A 139 4.08 27.60 1.31
C ILE A 139 3.53 28.99 1.64
N ASN A 140 4.41 29.96 1.95
CA ASN A 140 4.02 31.35 2.14
C ASN A 140 3.44 31.97 0.87
N VAL A 141 3.95 31.58 -0.30
CA VAL A 141 3.48 32.06 -1.61
C VAL A 141 2.23 31.31 -2.08
N THR A 142 2.26 29.97 -2.09
CA THR A 142 1.17 29.15 -2.62
C THR A 142 0.00 29.02 -1.66
N ARG A 143 0.21 29.25 -0.36
CA ARG A 143 -0.80 28.97 0.69
C ARG A 143 -1.38 27.55 0.61
N ASP A 144 -0.56 26.61 0.11
CA ASP A 144 -0.94 25.20 -0.12
C ASP A 144 -2.16 25.03 -1.07
N THR A 145 -2.47 26.02 -1.92
CA THR A 145 -3.55 25.88 -2.91
C THR A 145 -3.16 25.01 -4.12
N THR A 146 -1.87 24.74 -4.27
CA THR A 146 -1.27 23.91 -5.33
C THR A 146 0.08 23.38 -4.84
N ASP A 147 0.49 22.22 -5.38
CA ASP A 147 1.79 21.62 -5.13
C ASP A 147 2.93 22.39 -5.83
N TYR A 148 2.61 23.23 -6.81
CA TYR A 148 3.57 23.76 -7.78
C TYR A 148 3.83 25.25 -7.60
N LEU A 149 5.12 25.62 -7.55
CA LEU A 149 5.56 27.02 -7.60
C LEU A 149 6.71 27.18 -8.58
N TRP A 150 6.52 28.06 -9.56
CA TRP A 150 7.58 28.46 -10.48
C TRP A 150 8.40 29.59 -9.88
N TYR A 151 9.73 29.44 -9.91
CA TYR A 151 10.71 30.49 -9.66
C TYR A 151 11.44 30.77 -10.98
N ILE A 152 11.29 31.98 -11.52
CA ILE A 152 11.76 32.32 -12.86
C ILE A 152 12.71 33.50 -12.78
N THR A 153 13.84 33.40 -13.46
CA THR A 153 14.78 34.50 -13.60
C THR A 153 15.40 34.50 -14.99
N SER A 154 16.03 35.62 -15.35
CA SER A 154 16.83 35.73 -16.56
C SER A 154 18.29 35.95 -16.21
N VAL A 155 19.17 35.41 -17.06
CA VAL A 155 20.60 35.65 -17.01
C VAL A 155 21.09 36.07 -18.39
N ASP A 156 21.71 37.24 -18.45
CA ASP A 156 22.33 37.75 -19.66
C ASP A 156 23.80 37.31 -19.70
N LEU A 157 24.18 36.66 -20.80
CA LEU A 157 25.51 36.08 -20.99
C LEU A 157 26.21 36.69 -22.20
N SER A 158 27.48 37.02 -22.04
CA SER A 158 28.28 37.64 -23.09
C SER A 158 28.47 36.67 -24.27
N PRO A 159 28.44 37.15 -25.53
CA PRO A 159 28.87 36.34 -26.67
C PRO A 159 30.33 35.85 -26.57
N SER A 160 31.15 36.49 -25.73
CA SER A 160 32.56 36.12 -25.49
C SER A 160 32.75 35.01 -24.45
N GLU A 161 31.68 34.45 -23.88
CA GLU A 161 31.78 33.35 -22.93
C GLU A 161 32.51 32.14 -23.52
N ALA A 162 33.46 31.59 -22.76
CA ALA A 162 34.31 30.49 -23.25
C ALA A 162 33.48 29.25 -23.64
N PHE A 163 32.39 28.97 -22.91
CA PHE A 163 31.52 27.82 -23.17
C PHE A 163 30.76 27.90 -24.51
N LEU A 164 30.55 29.11 -25.06
CA LEU A 164 29.94 29.29 -26.37
C LEU A 164 30.91 28.97 -27.52
N ASN A 165 32.22 28.98 -27.23
CA ASN A 165 33.30 28.79 -28.19
C ASN A 165 34.02 27.43 -27.99
N GLY A 166 33.28 26.39 -27.61
CA GLY A 166 33.82 25.03 -27.42
C GLY A 166 34.43 24.76 -26.04
N GLY A 167 34.31 25.71 -25.09
CA GLY A 167 34.65 25.50 -23.68
C GLY A 167 33.65 24.58 -22.95
N GLN A 168 33.92 24.32 -21.67
CA GLN A 168 33.03 23.53 -20.82
C GLN A 168 31.72 24.26 -20.55
N LEU A 169 30.59 23.54 -20.58
CA LEU A 169 29.30 24.11 -20.23
C LEU A 169 29.28 24.62 -18.79
N PRO A 170 28.58 25.73 -18.52
CA PRO A 170 28.45 26.24 -17.16
C PRO A 170 27.58 25.30 -16.32
N VAL A 171 27.83 25.30 -15.01
CA VAL A 171 27.15 24.42 -14.04
C VAL A 171 26.20 25.24 -13.19
N LEU A 172 24.93 24.86 -13.17
CA LEU A 172 23.94 25.47 -12.30
C LEU A 172 23.78 24.64 -11.03
N THR A 173 23.94 25.30 -9.87
CA THR A 173 23.64 24.74 -8.55
C THR A 173 22.42 25.41 -7.96
N VAL A 174 21.41 24.64 -7.54
CA VAL A 174 20.18 25.14 -6.92
C VAL A 174 19.94 24.39 -5.60
N GLN A 175 19.87 25.10 -4.48
CA GLN A 175 19.44 24.52 -3.21
C GLN A 175 17.96 24.84 -2.94
N SER A 176 17.22 23.82 -2.51
CA SER A 176 15.81 23.90 -2.14
C SER A 176 15.56 23.19 -0.82
N ALA A 177 14.64 23.74 -0.03
CA ALA A 177 14.16 23.15 1.21
C ALA A 177 13.25 21.92 0.97
N GLY A 178 12.91 21.63 -0.29
CA GLY A 178 12.17 20.46 -0.72
C GLY A 178 10.96 20.81 -1.60
N HIS A 179 10.19 19.84 -2.06
CA HIS A 179 10.41 18.39 -1.93
C HIS A 179 10.97 17.76 -3.21
N ALA A 180 10.60 18.32 -4.37
CA ALA A 180 11.20 18.02 -5.65
C ALA A 180 11.41 19.32 -6.44
N LEU A 181 12.32 19.26 -7.41
CA LEU A 181 12.74 20.39 -8.22
C LEU A 181 12.98 19.93 -9.66
N HIS A 182 12.38 20.65 -10.60
CA HIS A 182 12.67 20.53 -12.03
C HIS A 182 13.28 21.82 -12.53
N VAL A 183 14.41 21.71 -13.23
CA VAL A 183 15.17 22.86 -13.74
C VAL A 183 14.98 22.94 -15.24
N PHE A 184 14.42 24.05 -15.71
CA PHE A 184 14.25 24.35 -17.13
C PHE A 184 15.14 25.52 -17.53
N VAL A 185 15.80 25.38 -18.67
CA VAL A 185 16.61 26.44 -19.27
C VAL A 185 16.10 26.68 -20.68
N ASN A 186 15.73 27.92 -20.97
CA ASN A 186 15.17 28.34 -22.26
C ASN A 186 13.99 27.49 -22.76
N GLY A 187 13.20 26.94 -21.84
CA GLY A 187 12.03 26.08 -22.14
C GLY A 187 12.34 24.59 -22.24
N GLU A 188 13.60 24.17 -22.10
CA GLU A 188 13.99 22.77 -22.13
C GLU A 188 14.32 22.25 -20.73
N LEU A 189 13.87 21.04 -20.39
CA LEU A 189 14.20 20.38 -19.13
C LEU A 189 15.70 20.06 -19.08
N SER A 190 16.41 20.69 -18.16
CA SER A 190 17.84 20.43 -17.92
C SER A 190 18.07 19.33 -16.88
N GLY A 191 17.11 19.09 -15.98
CA GLY A 191 17.15 17.96 -15.07
C GLY A 191 16.20 18.10 -13.89
N SER A 192 16.14 17.04 -13.08
CA SER A 192 15.24 16.94 -11.94
C SER A 192 15.94 16.33 -10.73
N THR A 193 15.54 16.73 -9.52
CA THR A 193 15.99 16.11 -8.27
C THR A 193 14.86 16.11 -7.24
N HIS A 194 14.92 15.20 -6.27
CA HIS A 194 13.89 15.03 -5.26
C HIS A 194 14.48 14.51 -3.96
N GLY A 195 13.85 14.88 -2.85
CA GLY A 195 14.20 14.42 -1.52
C GLY A 195 13.46 13.12 -1.18
N ASN A 196 13.63 12.68 0.05
CA ASN A 196 12.84 11.61 0.62
C ASN A 196 12.20 12.07 1.94
N ARG A 197 11.45 11.17 2.59
CA ARG A 197 10.73 11.50 3.83
C ARG A 197 11.65 11.98 4.96
N GLU A 198 12.88 11.46 5.05
CA GLU A 198 13.84 11.80 6.09
C GLU A 198 14.65 13.05 5.67
N ASN A 199 15.18 13.05 4.46
CA ASN A 199 15.99 14.12 3.89
C ASN A 199 15.20 14.87 2.80
N ARG A 200 14.44 15.88 3.22
CA ARG A 200 13.57 16.69 2.35
C ARG A 200 14.33 17.73 1.52
N ARG A 201 15.42 18.27 2.06
CA ARG A 201 16.26 19.26 1.38
C ARG A 201 16.97 18.64 0.20
N ILE A 202 17.05 19.39 -0.90
CA ILE A 202 17.63 18.92 -2.15
C ILE A 202 18.60 19.95 -2.70
N THR A 203 19.63 19.45 -3.37
CA THR A 203 20.54 20.24 -4.19
C THR A 203 20.53 19.67 -5.60
N TYR A 204 20.23 20.51 -6.58
CA TYR A 204 20.48 20.20 -7.98
C TYR A 204 21.85 20.76 -8.37
N THR A 205 22.65 19.97 -9.08
CA THR A 205 23.90 20.40 -9.70
C THR A 205 23.96 19.76 -11.08
N GLY A 206 24.00 20.58 -12.13
CA GLY A 206 24.00 20.07 -13.51
C GLY A 206 24.52 21.06 -14.53
N ASN A 207 25.07 20.54 -15.62
CA ASN A 207 25.48 21.33 -16.78
C ASN A 207 24.23 21.90 -17.48
N VAL A 208 24.26 23.18 -17.82
CA VAL A 208 23.14 23.86 -18.47
C VAL A 208 23.58 24.46 -19.80
N LYS A 209 22.72 24.34 -20.81
CA LYS A 209 22.96 24.87 -22.14
C LYS A 209 22.37 26.27 -22.25
N PHE A 210 23.25 27.26 -22.32
CA PHE A 210 22.85 28.64 -22.59
C PHE A 210 23.27 29.08 -23.99
N ARG A 211 22.60 30.14 -24.46
CA ARG A 211 22.93 30.87 -25.68
C ARG A 211 23.51 32.25 -25.33
N ALA A 212 24.13 32.91 -26.30
CA ALA A 212 24.50 34.32 -26.13
C ALA A 212 23.26 35.19 -25.87
N GLY A 213 23.42 36.24 -25.06
CA GLY A 213 22.34 37.16 -24.69
C GLY A 213 21.48 36.62 -23.56
N SER A 214 20.17 36.89 -23.64
CA SER A 214 19.24 36.59 -22.54
C SER A 214 18.80 35.13 -22.52
N ASN A 215 18.98 34.51 -21.37
CA ASN A 215 18.59 33.14 -21.08
C ASN A 215 17.61 33.10 -19.93
N ARG A 216 16.58 32.26 -20.05
CA ARG A 216 15.59 32.06 -18.99
C ARG A 216 15.93 30.81 -18.19
N ILE A 217 15.95 30.95 -16.87
CA ILE A 217 15.98 29.82 -15.93
C ILE A 217 14.61 29.78 -15.26
N ALA A 218 13.89 28.67 -15.40
CA ALA A 218 12.62 28.42 -14.73
C ALA A 218 12.74 27.17 -13.86
N LEU A 219 12.49 27.33 -12.57
CA LEU A 219 12.59 26.28 -11.58
C LEU A 219 11.18 25.93 -11.12
N LEU A 220 10.73 24.71 -11.38
CA LEU A 220 9.46 24.21 -10.85
C LEU A 220 9.74 23.51 -9.53
N SER A 221 9.38 24.17 -8.44
CA SER A 221 9.44 23.61 -7.10
C SER A 221 8.14 22.89 -6.77
N VAL A 222 8.25 21.70 -6.19
CA VAL A 222 7.09 20.81 -5.93
C VAL A 222 7.02 20.41 -4.47
N ALA A 223 5.88 20.67 -3.84
CA ALA A 223 5.53 20.16 -2.53
C ALA A 223 4.82 18.79 -2.66
N VAL A 224 5.19 17.81 -1.83
CA VAL A 224 4.58 16.46 -1.87
C VAL A 224 4.00 16.13 -0.50
N GLY A 225 2.99 16.92 -0.12
CA GLY A 225 2.43 16.95 1.23
C GLY A 225 3.30 17.72 2.22
N LEU A 226 2.67 18.19 3.29
CA LEU A 226 3.34 18.98 4.34
C LEU A 226 3.80 18.09 5.51
N PRO A 227 4.84 18.52 6.25
CA PRO A 227 5.24 17.85 7.49
C PRO A 227 4.09 17.72 8.48
N ASN A 228 4.00 16.56 9.13
CA ASN A 228 2.91 16.24 10.06
C ASN A 228 3.39 15.65 11.41
N VAL A 229 4.71 15.64 11.65
CA VAL A 229 5.32 15.14 12.88
C VAL A 229 6.73 15.71 13.05
N GLY A 230 7.11 16.07 14.27
CA GLY A 230 8.40 16.67 14.61
C GLY A 230 8.24 17.80 15.65
N ALA A 231 9.33 18.25 16.26
CA ALA A 231 9.30 19.50 17.01
C ALA A 231 9.31 20.67 16.02
N HIS A 232 8.38 21.62 16.20
CA HIS A 232 8.25 22.81 15.36
C HIS A 232 8.19 22.53 13.85
N TYR A 233 7.51 21.44 13.44
CA TYR A 233 7.44 21.08 12.02
C TYR A 233 6.66 22.11 11.19
N GLU A 234 5.82 22.93 11.84
CA GLU A 234 5.11 24.06 11.25
C GLU A 234 6.04 25.18 10.78
N THR A 235 7.28 25.26 11.29
CA THR A 235 8.26 26.28 10.88
C THR A 235 9.23 25.78 9.81
N TRP A 236 9.03 24.57 9.29
CA TRP A 236 9.93 23.97 8.31
C TRP A 236 9.61 24.47 6.91
N ASN A 237 10.56 25.19 6.32
CA ASN A 237 10.44 25.73 4.97
C ASN A 237 10.33 24.65 3.88
N THR A 238 9.70 25.04 2.77
CA THR A 238 9.63 24.31 1.50
C THR A 238 10.00 25.25 0.35
N GLY A 239 10.52 24.72 -0.75
CA GLY A 239 10.82 25.51 -1.94
C GLY A 239 12.25 26.00 -2.07
N VAL A 240 12.51 26.70 -3.18
CA VAL A 240 13.85 27.20 -3.53
C VAL A 240 14.16 28.43 -2.69
N LEU A 241 14.97 28.24 -1.64
CA LEU A 241 15.47 29.32 -0.77
C LEU A 241 16.96 29.60 -0.96
N GLY A 242 17.57 28.92 -1.93
CA GLY A 242 18.94 29.15 -2.34
C GLY A 242 19.97 28.56 -1.38
N PRO A 243 21.26 28.77 -1.69
CA PRO A 243 21.76 29.58 -2.81
C PRO A 243 21.44 29.00 -4.20
N VAL A 244 21.35 29.89 -5.19
CA VAL A 244 21.27 29.56 -6.62
C VAL A 244 22.49 30.14 -7.30
N VAL A 245 23.41 29.31 -7.77
CA VAL A 245 24.73 29.76 -8.25
C VAL A 245 25.01 29.18 -9.63
N LEU A 246 25.46 30.05 -10.54
CA LEU A 246 25.96 29.68 -11.85
C LEU A 246 27.49 29.69 -11.85
N HIS A 247 28.11 28.57 -12.19
CA HIS A 247 29.55 28.38 -12.21
C HIS A 247 30.09 28.28 -13.64
N GLY A 248 31.37 28.60 -13.81
CA GLY A 248 32.07 28.40 -15.09
C GLY A 248 31.81 29.48 -16.12
N LEU A 249 31.44 30.70 -15.67
CA LEU A 249 31.44 31.88 -16.51
C LEU A 249 32.86 32.48 -16.58
N ASN A 250 33.14 33.31 -17.57
CA ASN A 250 34.41 34.04 -17.67
C ASN A 250 34.69 34.91 -16.42
N GLU A 251 33.63 35.44 -15.79
CA GLU A 251 33.70 36.20 -14.53
C GLU A 251 33.80 35.32 -13.27
N GLY A 252 33.86 33.98 -13.43
CA GLY A 252 33.87 33.01 -12.34
C GLY A 252 32.46 32.51 -12.00
N ASN A 253 32.02 32.79 -10.78
CA ASN A 253 30.73 32.34 -10.26
C ASN A 253 29.77 33.53 -10.13
N ARG A 254 28.53 33.36 -10.59
CA ARG A 254 27.45 34.34 -10.43
C ARG A 254 26.39 33.80 -9.47
N ASP A 255 26.21 34.47 -8.34
CA ASP A 255 25.12 34.17 -7.40
C ASP A 255 23.83 34.87 -7.87
N LEU A 256 22.82 34.05 -8.14
CA LEU A 256 21.51 34.43 -8.66
C LEU A 256 20.47 34.61 -7.53
N THR A 257 20.84 34.35 -6.28
CA THR A 257 19.90 34.31 -5.14
C THR A 257 19.19 35.64 -4.92
N TRP A 258 19.91 36.75 -5.00
CA TRP A 258 19.41 38.09 -4.68
C TRP A 258 19.02 38.93 -5.90
N GLN A 259 18.84 38.32 -7.06
CA GLN A 259 18.36 39.04 -8.25
C GLN A 259 16.82 39.10 -8.29
N LYS A 260 16.28 39.72 -9.33
CA LYS A 260 14.83 39.78 -9.54
C LYS A 260 14.31 38.41 -9.97
N TRP A 261 13.43 37.82 -9.17
CA TRP A 261 12.72 36.58 -9.45
C TRP A 261 11.24 36.86 -9.74
N SER A 262 10.70 36.17 -10.74
CA SER A 262 9.27 36.14 -11.08
C SER A 262 8.66 34.83 -10.63
N TYR A 263 7.40 34.88 -10.19
CA TYR A 263 6.72 33.75 -9.57
C TYR A 263 5.38 33.46 -10.25
N GLN A 264 5.10 32.17 -10.49
CA GLN A 264 3.78 31.69 -10.90
C GLN A 264 3.31 30.61 -9.92
N VAL A 265 2.17 30.84 -9.29
CA VAL A 265 1.51 29.85 -8.43
C VAL A 265 0.75 28.87 -9.33
N GLY A 266 1.08 27.58 -9.23
CA GLY A 266 0.38 26.52 -9.94
C GLY A 266 0.74 26.38 -11.41
N LEU A 267 0.01 25.46 -12.05
CA LEU A 267 0.11 25.16 -13.48
C LEU A 267 -0.97 25.90 -14.27
N LYS A 268 -0.73 26.20 -15.55
CA LYS A 268 -1.74 26.75 -16.45
C LYS A 268 -2.91 25.79 -16.60
N GLY A 269 -2.66 24.48 -16.71
CA GLY A 269 -3.73 23.49 -16.73
C GLY A 269 -4.62 23.52 -15.47
N GLU A 270 -4.04 23.78 -14.30
CA GLU A 270 -4.80 24.00 -13.05
C GLU A 270 -5.64 25.28 -13.13
N ALA A 271 -5.05 26.39 -13.57
CA ALA A 271 -5.74 27.68 -13.71
C ALA A 271 -6.91 27.63 -14.72
N MET A 272 -6.78 26.81 -15.77
CA MET A 272 -7.82 26.55 -16.77
C MET A 272 -8.82 25.47 -16.34
N ASN A 273 -8.61 24.82 -15.18
CA ASN A 273 -9.45 23.77 -14.62
C ASN A 273 -9.69 22.60 -15.60
N ILE A 274 -8.68 22.22 -16.39
CA ILE A 274 -8.81 21.20 -17.45
C ILE A 274 -9.00 19.77 -16.92
N ASN A 275 -8.89 19.59 -15.61
CA ASN A 275 -9.25 18.39 -14.88
C ASN A 275 -10.77 18.21 -14.70
N SER A 276 -11.57 19.25 -14.94
CA SER A 276 -13.04 19.23 -14.86
C SER A 276 -13.70 18.95 -16.21
N LEU A 277 -14.95 18.47 -16.20
CA LEU A 277 -15.73 18.22 -17.41
C LEU A 277 -15.84 19.47 -18.30
N ASP A 278 -16.18 20.62 -17.69
CA ASP A 278 -16.37 21.89 -18.40
C ASP A 278 -15.05 22.52 -18.85
N GLY A 279 -13.99 22.36 -18.06
CA GLY A 279 -12.68 22.94 -18.38
C GLY A 279 -11.93 22.20 -19.48
N THR A 280 -12.31 20.98 -19.84
CA THR A 280 -11.62 20.24 -20.92
C THR A 280 -11.70 20.92 -22.29
N SER A 281 -12.65 21.81 -22.53
CA SER A 281 -12.76 22.57 -23.78
C SER A 281 -11.91 23.84 -23.82
N SER A 282 -11.22 24.19 -22.73
CA SER A 282 -10.42 25.42 -22.63
C SER A 282 -9.10 25.35 -23.40
N VAL A 283 -8.71 24.16 -23.89
CA VAL A 283 -7.45 23.94 -24.61
C VAL A 283 -7.66 23.08 -25.85
N GLU A 284 -6.76 23.25 -26.83
CA GLU A 284 -6.70 22.39 -28.01
C GLU A 284 -5.91 21.12 -27.69
N TRP A 285 -6.59 19.98 -27.71
CA TRP A 285 -5.98 18.68 -27.42
C TRP A 285 -5.43 18.03 -28.68
N ILE A 286 -4.20 17.52 -28.58
CA ILE A 286 -3.55 16.67 -29.57
C ILE A 286 -4.19 15.28 -29.50
N LYS A 287 -4.55 14.70 -30.65
CA LYS A 287 -5.32 13.45 -30.75
C LYS A 287 -4.59 12.37 -31.56
N GLY A 288 -5.09 11.14 -31.45
CA GLY A 288 -4.63 10.02 -32.26
C GLY A 288 -3.20 9.59 -31.91
N SER A 289 -2.45 9.10 -32.90
CA SER A 289 -1.09 8.59 -32.70
C SER A 289 -0.12 9.66 -32.17
N LEU A 290 -0.34 10.94 -32.51
CA LEU A 290 0.50 12.05 -32.04
C LEU A 290 0.40 12.26 -30.52
N ALA A 291 -0.73 11.92 -29.90
CA ALA A 291 -0.95 12.11 -28.46
C ALA A 291 -0.03 11.25 -27.59
N VAL A 292 0.54 10.18 -28.14
CA VAL A 292 1.30 9.16 -27.40
C VAL A 292 2.74 8.96 -27.90
N GLN A 293 3.17 9.73 -28.90
CA GLN A 293 4.52 9.64 -29.47
C GLN A 293 5.60 10.26 -28.58
N ASN A 294 5.26 11.32 -27.85
CA ASN A 294 6.21 12.10 -27.04
C ASN A 294 5.87 11.97 -25.56
N GLN A 295 6.70 11.24 -24.81
CA GLN A 295 6.55 11.03 -23.36
C GLN A 295 7.27 12.12 -22.56
N GLN A 296 6.95 13.37 -22.85
CA GLN A 296 7.62 14.52 -22.23
C GLN A 296 7.09 14.80 -20.81
N ALA A 297 7.91 15.50 -20.01
CA ALA A 297 7.52 16.05 -18.73
C ALA A 297 6.43 17.13 -18.90
N LEU A 298 5.70 17.40 -17.82
CA LEU A 298 4.62 18.41 -17.77
C LEU A 298 3.61 18.24 -18.90
N THR A 299 2.89 17.11 -18.88
CA THR A 299 1.89 16.78 -19.90
C THR A 299 0.57 16.43 -19.25
N TRP A 300 -0.52 16.94 -19.80
CA TRP A 300 -1.88 16.53 -19.46
C TRP A 300 -2.38 15.50 -20.46
N TYR A 301 -2.94 14.42 -19.95
CA TYR A 301 -3.62 13.40 -20.74
C TYR A 301 -5.08 13.34 -20.32
N LYS A 302 -5.97 13.09 -21.27
CA LYS A 302 -7.35 12.71 -20.96
C LYS A 302 -7.84 11.56 -21.82
N ALA A 303 -8.78 10.80 -21.28
CA ALA A 303 -9.49 9.74 -21.99
C ALA A 303 -10.93 9.62 -21.45
N TYR A 304 -11.79 8.99 -22.26
CA TYR A 304 -13.13 8.59 -21.81
C TYR A 304 -13.23 7.08 -21.73
N PHE A 305 -13.93 6.57 -20.72
CA PHE A 305 -14.11 5.13 -20.52
C PHE A 305 -15.49 4.79 -19.92
N ASN A 306 -15.91 3.55 -20.09
CA ASN A 306 -17.15 3.04 -19.48
C ASN A 306 -16.82 2.39 -18.14
N ALA A 307 -17.78 2.38 -17.21
CA ALA A 307 -17.54 1.69 -15.95
C ALA A 307 -17.49 0.17 -16.21
N PRO A 308 -16.46 -0.54 -15.73
CA PRO A 308 -16.44 -1.99 -15.85
C PRO A 308 -17.57 -2.57 -15.01
N GLY A 309 -18.23 -3.61 -15.51
CA GLY A 309 -19.31 -4.27 -14.75
C GLY A 309 -18.79 -4.95 -13.47
N GLY A 310 -19.68 -5.25 -12.52
CA GLY A 310 -19.34 -5.93 -11.27
C GLY A 310 -19.06 -4.98 -10.09
N ASP A 311 -19.07 -5.54 -8.88
CA ASP A 311 -19.00 -4.78 -7.62
C ASP A 311 -17.58 -4.80 -7.00
N GLU A 312 -16.57 -5.24 -7.75
CA GLU A 312 -15.19 -5.30 -7.27
C GLU A 312 -14.55 -3.91 -7.15
N PRO A 313 -13.79 -3.63 -6.08
CA PRO A 313 -13.03 -2.37 -5.98
C PRO A 313 -12.10 -2.19 -7.18
N LEU A 314 -12.05 -0.96 -7.71
CA LEU A 314 -11.28 -0.64 -8.90
C LEU A 314 -10.00 0.12 -8.54
N ALA A 315 -8.98 0.03 -9.39
CA ALA A 315 -7.81 0.88 -9.34
C ALA A 315 -7.21 1.08 -10.74
N LEU A 316 -6.53 2.19 -10.94
CA LEU A 316 -5.67 2.42 -12.11
C LEU A 316 -4.29 1.82 -11.86
N ASP A 317 -3.78 1.08 -12.83
CA ASP A 317 -2.37 0.71 -12.92
C ASP A 317 -1.59 1.86 -13.55
N MET A 318 -0.81 2.57 -12.73
CA MET A 318 0.03 3.69 -13.17
C MET A 318 1.50 3.29 -13.32
N GLY A 319 1.81 1.98 -13.37
CA GLY A 319 3.19 1.48 -13.40
C GLY A 319 4.01 1.91 -14.62
N SER A 320 3.37 2.42 -15.68
CA SER A 320 4.03 2.97 -16.87
C SER A 320 4.26 4.47 -16.82
N MET A 321 3.79 5.14 -15.76
CA MET A 321 3.81 6.58 -15.60
C MET A 321 4.90 7.02 -14.61
N GLY A 322 5.20 8.32 -14.56
CA GLY A 322 6.25 8.88 -13.70
C GLY A 322 5.70 9.38 -12.37
N LYS A 323 5.19 10.61 -12.35
CA LYS A 323 4.61 11.27 -11.18
C LYS A 323 3.54 12.24 -11.62
N GLY A 324 2.54 12.49 -10.78
CA GLY A 324 1.65 13.62 -10.97
C GLY A 324 0.33 13.41 -10.24
N GLN A 325 -0.78 13.74 -10.89
CA GLN A 325 -2.11 13.71 -10.28
C GLN A 325 -3.14 13.12 -11.24
N VAL A 326 -4.17 12.49 -10.67
CA VAL A 326 -5.24 11.86 -11.46
C VAL A 326 -6.61 12.32 -10.97
N TRP A 327 -7.51 12.56 -11.92
CA TRP A 327 -8.91 12.90 -11.68
C TRP A 327 -9.84 11.98 -12.47
N ILE A 328 -10.98 11.66 -11.85
CA ILE A 328 -12.08 10.95 -12.49
C ILE A 328 -13.33 11.81 -12.33
N ASN A 329 -13.95 12.17 -13.45
CA ASN A 329 -15.14 13.04 -13.49
C ASN A 329 -14.97 14.33 -12.67
N GLY A 330 -13.78 14.96 -12.76
CA GLY A 330 -13.44 16.16 -11.99
C GLY A 330 -13.01 15.92 -10.54
N GLN A 331 -13.18 14.72 -10.00
CA GLN A 331 -12.81 14.37 -8.63
C GLN A 331 -11.38 13.85 -8.58
N SER A 332 -10.53 14.45 -7.76
CA SER A 332 -9.14 13.98 -7.59
C SER A 332 -9.12 12.64 -6.87
N ILE A 333 -8.49 11.62 -7.47
CA ILE A 333 -8.16 10.36 -6.78
C ILE A 333 -6.79 10.43 -6.07
N GLY A 334 -6.12 11.57 -6.17
CA GLY A 334 -4.87 11.89 -5.49
C GLY A 334 -3.64 11.93 -6.40
N ARG A 335 -2.49 12.09 -5.75
CA ARG A 335 -1.17 12.05 -6.39
C ARG A 335 -0.79 10.62 -6.73
N TYR A 336 -0.13 10.43 -7.86
CA TYR A 336 0.60 9.22 -8.18
C TYR A 336 2.10 9.47 -8.27
N TRP A 337 2.89 8.48 -7.87
CA TRP A 337 4.33 8.50 -8.02
C TRP A 337 4.89 7.09 -8.12
N THR A 338 5.43 6.75 -9.27
CA THR A 338 6.08 5.46 -9.56
C THR A 338 7.53 5.45 -9.07
N ALA A 339 7.77 5.99 -7.86
CA ALA A 339 9.07 5.91 -7.20
C ALA A 339 9.30 4.47 -6.73
N TYR A 340 10.48 3.91 -7.01
CA TYR A 340 10.81 2.54 -6.64
C TYR A 340 11.25 2.43 -5.18
N ALA A 341 10.72 1.43 -4.49
CA ALA A 341 11.18 1.08 -3.16
C ALA A 341 12.64 0.58 -3.25
N PRO A 342 13.54 1.00 -2.34
CA PRO A 342 14.91 0.52 -2.31
C PRO A 342 14.98 -1.01 -2.28
N ASN A 343 15.99 -1.57 -2.95
CA ASN A 343 16.34 -2.98 -2.82
C ASN A 343 16.89 -3.19 -1.40
N GLY A 344 16.02 -3.53 -0.44
CA GLY A 344 16.34 -3.59 0.99
C GLY A 344 15.73 -4.79 1.72
N TYR A 345 15.53 -4.66 3.04
CA TYR A 345 15.15 -5.72 4.00
C TYR A 345 13.71 -6.26 3.86
N CYS A 346 13.27 -6.64 2.66
CA CYS A 346 12.08 -7.47 2.49
C CYS A 346 12.42 -8.94 2.75
N SER A 347 12.94 -9.25 3.94
CA SER A 347 13.18 -10.63 4.36
C SER A 347 11.88 -11.30 4.83
N GLY A 348 11.87 -12.64 4.83
CA GLY A 348 10.81 -13.38 5.49
C GLY A 348 10.73 -13.01 6.98
N CYS A 349 9.51 -12.93 7.52
CA CYS A 349 9.29 -12.55 8.91
C CYS A 349 8.42 -13.55 9.67
N SER A 350 8.56 -13.58 11.00
CA SER A 350 7.72 -14.36 11.91
C SER A 350 6.85 -13.44 12.78
N TYR A 351 5.69 -13.94 13.19
CA TYR A 351 4.84 -13.27 14.18
C TYR A 351 5.50 -13.19 15.56
N SER A 352 6.41 -14.12 15.88
CA SER A 352 7.01 -14.23 17.21
C SER A 352 8.05 -13.16 17.49
N GLY A 353 8.16 -12.75 18.75
CA GLY A 353 9.06 -11.71 19.23
C GLY A 353 8.58 -10.29 18.93
N THR A 354 9.26 -9.32 19.54
CA THR A 354 8.90 -7.90 19.45
C THR A 354 8.75 -7.43 17.99
N TYR A 355 7.66 -6.73 17.70
CA TYR A 355 7.42 -6.14 16.39
C TYR A 355 8.01 -4.73 16.32
N ARG A 356 8.68 -4.42 15.20
CA ARG A 356 9.04 -3.06 14.80
C ARG A 356 8.60 -2.86 13.34
N PRO A 357 8.26 -1.63 12.90
CA PRO A 357 7.75 -1.39 11.55
C PRO A 357 8.55 -2.03 10.40
N PRO A 358 9.91 -2.08 10.43
CA PRO A 358 10.70 -2.71 9.36
C PRO A 358 10.60 -4.24 9.29
N LYS A 359 10.07 -4.92 10.32
CA LYS A 359 10.19 -6.38 10.49
C LYS A 359 9.57 -7.21 9.38
N CYS A 360 8.48 -6.74 8.78
CA CYS A 360 7.68 -7.48 7.79
C CYS A 360 7.36 -6.62 6.58
N GLN A 361 8.37 -5.94 6.04
CA GLN A 361 8.22 -5.12 4.83
C GLN A 361 8.08 -6.01 3.58
N SER A 362 7.36 -5.51 2.58
CA SER A 362 7.11 -6.19 1.31
C SER A 362 7.12 -5.18 0.17
N GLY A 363 7.43 -5.61 -1.06
CA GLY A 363 7.41 -4.74 -2.24
C GLY A 363 8.73 -4.01 -2.53
N CYS A 364 9.86 -4.46 -1.97
CA CYS A 364 11.18 -3.95 -2.32
C CYS A 364 11.47 -4.13 -3.82
N GLY A 365 12.13 -3.17 -4.45
CA GLY A 365 12.44 -3.21 -5.89
C GLY A 365 11.22 -3.06 -6.81
N GLN A 366 10.05 -2.73 -6.26
CA GLN A 366 8.83 -2.42 -7.00
C GLN A 366 8.44 -0.95 -6.79
N PRO A 367 7.57 -0.37 -7.64
CA PRO A 367 6.97 0.93 -7.35
C PRO A 367 6.33 0.93 -5.96
N THR A 368 6.66 1.94 -5.15
CA THR A 368 6.14 2.14 -3.78
C THR A 368 4.61 2.12 -3.75
N GLN A 369 3.98 2.64 -4.81
CA GLN A 369 2.57 2.43 -5.10
C GLN A 369 2.35 2.35 -6.62
N ARG A 370 1.84 1.21 -7.09
CA ARG A 370 1.49 0.98 -8.51
C ARG A 370 0.00 1.21 -8.80
N TRP A 371 -0.86 0.81 -7.87
CA TRP A 371 -2.31 0.83 -8.04
C TRP A 371 -2.94 1.99 -7.28
N TYR A 372 -3.77 2.78 -7.97
CA TYR A 372 -4.42 3.98 -7.44
C TYR A 372 -5.92 3.77 -7.42
N HIS A 373 -6.50 3.74 -6.21
CA HIS A 373 -7.89 3.36 -5.99
C HIS A 373 -8.87 4.28 -6.73
N VAL A 374 -9.83 3.67 -7.42
CA VAL A 374 -10.93 4.34 -8.10
C VAL A 374 -12.23 3.97 -7.40
N PRO A 375 -12.87 4.91 -6.67
CA PRO A 375 -14.16 4.65 -6.05
C PRO A 375 -15.24 4.38 -7.09
N GLN A 376 -15.91 3.23 -7.01
CA GLN A 376 -16.99 2.90 -7.95
C GLN A 376 -18.12 3.94 -7.94
N SER A 377 -18.42 4.53 -6.78
CA SER A 377 -19.47 5.55 -6.64
C SER A 377 -19.18 6.86 -7.38
N TRP A 378 -17.95 7.05 -7.89
CA TRP A 378 -17.59 8.21 -8.71
C TRP A 378 -17.80 7.95 -10.20
N LEU A 379 -18.13 6.72 -10.58
CA LEU A 379 -18.31 6.32 -11.96
C LEU A 379 -19.78 6.40 -12.39
N GLN A 380 -19.98 6.89 -13.59
CA GLN A 380 -21.19 6.74 -14.38
C GLN A 380 -21.10 5.46 -15.21
N PRO A 381 -22.23 4.87 -15.67
CA PRO A 381 -22.19 3.67 -16.51
C PRO A 381 -21.33 3.82 -17.75
N THR A 382 -21.35 5.01 -18.38
CA THR A 382 -20.63 5.29 -19.61
C THR A 382 -19.99 6.68 -19.57
N ARG A 383 -18.96 6.87 -20.40
CA ARG A 383 -18.38 8.19 -20.71
C ARG A 383 -17.81 8.92 -19.48
N ASN A 384 -17.15 8.18 -18.61
CA ASN A 384 -16.35 8.73 -17.51
C ASN A 384 -15.13 9.44 -18.05
N LEU A 385 -14.87 10.65 -17.59
CA LEU A 385 -13.67 11.41 -17.91
C LEU A 385 -12.53 10.99 -16.96
N LEU A 386 -11.42 10.54 -17.53
CA LEU A 386 -10.14 10.35 -16.85
C LEU A 386 -9.20 11.47 -17.28
N VAL A 387 -8.65 12.23 -16.33
CA VAL A 387 -7.58 13.22 -16.58
C VAL A 387 -6.37 12.87 -15.75
N VAL A 388 -5.19 12.92 -16.37
CA VAL A 388 -3.90 12.65 -15.74
C VAL A 388 -2.96 13.81 -16.03
N PHE A 389 -2.43 14.45 -15.00
CA PHE A 389 -1.26 15.31 -15.15
C PHE A 389 -0.01 14.47 -14.90
N GLU A 390 0.91 14.43 -15.87
CA GLU A 390 2.19 13.74 -15.83
C GLU A 390 3.34 14.75 -15.74
N GLU A 391 4.00 14.76 -14.59
CA GLU A 391 5.05 15.69 -14.20
C GLU A 391 6.42 15.32 -14.77
N LEU A 392 6.75 14.03 -14.83
CA LEU A 392 8.10 13.54 -15.17
C LEU A 392 8.22 12.96 -16.58
N GLY A 393 7.13 12.43 -17.09
CA GLY A 393 7.07 11.68 -18.36
C GLY A 393 6.68 10.22 -18.10
N GLY A 394 5.86 9.67 -19.00
CA GLY A 394 5.27 8.35 -18.84
C GLY A 394 4.53 7.88 -20.08
N ASP A 395 4.30 6.58 -20.17
CA ASP A 395 3.58 5.94 -21.27
C ASP A 395 2.10 5.74 -20.90
N ALA A 396 1.26 6.70 -21.29
CA ALA A 396 -0.17 6.68 -21.00
C ALA A 396 -0.89 5.47 -21.64
N THR A 397 -0.39 4.93 -22.76
CA THR A 397 -1.02 3.81 -23.47
C THR A 397 -1.08 2.52 -22.65
N LYS A 398 -0.22 2.41 -21.63
CA LYS A 398 -0.13 1.25 -20.73
C LYS A 398 -0.91 1.43 -19.43
N ILE A 399 -1.50 2.60 -19.20
CA ILE A 399 -2.44 2.80 -18.09
C ILE A 399 -3.63 1.87 -18.33
N SER A 400 -4.04 1.14 -17.30
CA SER A 400 -5.19 0.24 -17.38
C SER A 400 -6.01 0.29 -16.10
N LEU A 401 -7.30 0.00 -16.23
CA LEU A 401 -8.17 -0.20 -15.08
C LEU A 401 -8.09 -1.66 -14.63
N ALA A 402 -8.05 -1.88 -13.32
CA ALA A 402 -7.95 -3.20 -12.73
C ALA A 402 -8.97 -3.39 -11.62
N LYS A 403 -9.57 -4.58 -11.59
CA LYS A 403 -10.43 -5.04 -10.51
C LYS A 403 -9.61 -5.73 -9.43
N ARG A 404 -9.84 -5.37 -8.18
CA ARG A 404 -9.27 -6.08 -7.04
C ARG A 404 -10.17 -7.26 -6.69
N SER A 405 -9.66 -8.48 -6.83
CA SER A 405 -10.40 -9.71 -6.54
C SER A 405 -9.59 -10.71 -5.71
N VAL A 406 -10.26 -11.71 -5.15
CA VAL A 406 -9.62 -12.83 -4.44
C VAL A 406 -9.17 -13.84 -5.49
N SER A 407 -7.88 -14.15 -5.54
CA SER A 407 -7.32 -15.13 -6.47
C SER A 407 -7.18 -16.51 -5.84
N SER A 408 -6.73 -16.57 -4.58
CA SER A 408 -6.67 -17.81 -3.83
C SER A 408 -7.05 -17.62 -2.37
N VAL A 409 -7.50 -18.71 -1.75
CA VAL A 409 -7.82 -18.79 -0.34
C VAL A 409 -7.09 -19.97 0.29
N CYS A 410 -6.58 -19.76 1.49
CA CYS A 410 -5.82 -20.76 2.22
C CYS A 410 -6.40 -20.96 3.61
N ALA A 411 -6.13 -22.12 4.19
CA ALA A 411 -6.32 -22.36 5.62
C ALA A 411 -5.19 -23.24 6.15
N ASP A 412 -4.77 -23.03 7.40
CA ASP A 412 -3.84 -23.88 8.13
C ASP A 412 -4.35 -23.99 9.57
N VAL A 413 -5.08 -25.06 9.85
CA VAL A 413 -5.82 -25.22 11.11
C VAL A 413 -5.43 -26.55 11.76
N SER A 414 -5.13 -26.52 13.07
CA SER A 414 -4.81 -27.73 13.82
C SER A 414 -6.04 -28.49 14.28
N GLU A 415 -5.88 -29.80 14.47
CA GLU A 415 -6.94 -30.67 15.03
C GLU A 415 -7.32 -30.34 16.49
N TRP A 416 -6.54 -29.47 17.16
CA TRP A 416 -6.79 -28.95 18.51
C TRP A 416 -7.13 -27.45 18.51
N HIS A 417 -7.61 -26.92 17.39
CA HIS A 417 -8.01 -25.52 17.32
C HIS A 417 -9.28 -25.29 18.17
N PRO A 418 -9.28 -24.30 19.09
CA PRO A 418 -10.45 -24.04 19.93
C PRO A 418 -11.63 -23.51 19.10
N THR A 419 -12.86 -23.91 19.40
CA THR A 419 -14.06 -23.46 18.69
C THR A 419 -15.00 -22.69 19.62
N ILE A 420 -15.45 -21.50 19.19
CA ILE A 420 -16.18 -20.52 20.03
C ILE A 420 -17.72 -20.73 19.99
N LYS A 421 -18.25 -21.65 19.20
CA LYS A 421 -19.70 -21.78 19.05
C LYS A 421 -20.33 -22.47 20.27
N ASN A 422 -20.93 -21.63 21.11
CA ASN A 422 -21.85 -21.90 22.23
C ASN A 422 -21.17 -22.12 23.59
N TRP A 423 -20.91 -21.02 24.29
CA TRP A 423 -20.66 -21.00 25.74
C TRP A 423 -21.94 -20.63 26.52
N HIS A 424 -23.12 -21.01 26.04
CA HIS A 424 -24.31 -20.92 26.91
C HIS A 424 -24.09 -21.91 28.06
N ILE A 425 -23.71 -21.36 29.22
CA ILE A 425 -23.58 -22.03 30.50
C ILE A 425 -24.99 -22.43 30.93
N GLU A 426 -25.51 -23.55 30.42
CA GLU A 426 -26.57 -24.32 31.06
C GLU A 426 -26.37 -25.80 30.74
N SER A 427 -25.44 -26.45 31.44
CA SER A 427 -25.66 -27.82 31.93
C SER A 427 -24.45 -28.31 32.71
N TYR A 428 -24.66 -28.44 34.01
CA TYR A 428 -23.95 -29.44 34.81
C TYR A 428 -24.09 -30.81 34.13
N GLY A 429 -22.97 -31.49 33.91
CA GLY A 429 -22.94 -32.96 33.94
C GLY A 429 -23.01 -33.75 32.63
N ARG A 430 -22.83 -33.16 31.43
CA ARG A 430 -22.56 -33.97 30.21
C ARG A 430 -21.43 -33.38 29.37
N PRO A 431 -20.42 -34.17 28.95
CA PRO A 431 -19.44 -33.71 27.99
C PRO A 431 -20.16 -33.56 26.64
N GLU A 432 -20.55 -32.33 26.29
CA GLU A 432 -20.97 -32.04 24.93
C GLU A 432 -19.81 -32.41 23.99
N ALA A 433 -20.13 -33.20 22.96
CA ALA A 433 -19.17 -33.77 22.03
C ALA A 433 -18.11 -32.72 21.65
N HIS A 434 -16.83 -33.05 21.87
CA HIS A 434 -15.70 -32.21 21.47
C HIS A 434 -15.92 -31.71 20.05
N HIS A 435 -16.19 -30.41 19.91
CA HIS A 435 -16.49 -29.82 18.62
C HIS A 435 -15.22 -29.88 17.76
N MET A 436 -15.20 -30.84 16.84
CA MET A 436 -14.07 -31.06 15.94
C MET A 436 -13.81 -29.80 15.11
N PRO A 437 -12.57 -29.29 15.08
CA PRO A 437 -12.27 -28.08 14.32
C PRO A 437 -12.51 -28.32 12.84
N LYS A 438 -12.80 -27.23 12.13
CA LYS A 438 -13.12 -27.26 10.71
C LYS A 438 -12.25 -26.28 9.95
N VAL A 439 -11.80 -26.70 8.79
CA VAL A 439 -11.31 -25.79 7.76
C VAL A 439 -12.50 -25.12 7.10
N HIS A 440 -12.48 -23.80 7.02
CA HIS A 440 -13.47 -23.00 6.31
C HIS A 440 -12.81 -22.28 5.14
N LEU A 441 -13.30 -22.51 3.92
CA LEU A 441 -12.86 -21.78 2.72
C LEU A 441 -14.05 -21.06 2.10
N ARG A 442 -13.82 -19.84 1.64
CA ARG A 442 -14.82 -18.96 1.02
C ARG A 442 -14.16 -18.04 -0.01
N CYS A 443 -14.55 -18.20 -1.27
CA CYS A 443 -14.24 -17.26 -2.36
C CYS A 443 -15.11 -15.99 -2.30
N ALA A 444 -14.78 -14.98 -3.10
CA ALA A 444 -15.56 -13.74 -3.17
C ALA A 444 -16.99 -13.98 -3.70
N PRO A 445 -17.94 -13.04 -3.49
CA PRO A 445 -19.21 -13.01 -4.23
C PRO A 445 -19.01 -13.22 -5.73
N GLY A 446 -19.82 -14.09 -6.36
CA GLY A 446 -19.71 -14.41 -7.79
C GLY A 446 -18.57 -15.36 -8.18
N GLN A 447 -17.74 -15.81 -7.23
CA GLN A 447 -16.68 -16.80 -7.46
C GLN A 447 -16.99 -18.15 -6.84
N SER A 448 -16.40 -19.19 -7.42
CA SER A 448 -16.38 -20.57 -6.90
C SER A 448 -14.95 -21.08 -6.74
N ILE A 449 -14.75 -22.03 -5.84
CA ILE A 449 -13.49 -22.77 -5.73
C ILE A 449 -13.37 -23.63 -6.98
N SER A 450 -12.44 -23.30 -7.86
CA SER A 450 -12.22 -23.97 -9.14
C SER A 450 -11.20 -25.09 -9.06
N THR A 451 -10.20 -24.95 -8.19
CA THR A 451 -9.11 -25.93 -8.06
C THR A 451 -8.56 -25.95 -6.64
N ILE A 452 -8.19 -27.13 -6.15
CA ILE A 452 -7.38 -27.28 -4.94
C ILE A 452 -5.91 -27.38 -5.37
N LYS A 453 -5.14 -26.32 -5.16
CA LYS A 453 -3.73 -26.25 -5.56
C LYS A 453 -2.82 -27.03 -4.60
N PHE A 454 -3.17 -27.07 -3.33
CA PHE A 454 -2.45 -27.83 -2.31
C PHE A 454 -3.41 -28.31 -1.21
N ALA A 455 -3.20 -29.50 -0.68
CA ALA A 455 -3.90 -29.98 0.51
C ALA A 455 -3.03 -31.00 1.27
N SER A 456 -2.94 -30.86 2.59
CA SER A 456 -2.24 -31.82 3.45
C SER A 456 -2.86 -31.85 4.84
N PHE A 457 -3.32 -33.03 5.25
CA PHE A 457 -3.61 -33.39 6.64
C PHE A 457 -2.40 -34.14 7.21
N GLY A 458 -1.71 -33.53 8.17
CA GLY A 458 -0.45 -34.06 8.68
C GLY A 458 0.40 -32.96 9.33
N THR A 459 1.69 -32.90 8.97
CA THR A 459 2.64 -31.89 9.46
C THR A 459 3.15 -30.96 8.34
N PRO A 460 2.26 -30.25 7.60
CA PRO A 460 2.69 -29.37 6.52
C PRO A 460 3.59 -28.25 7.03
N SER A 461 4.37 -27.63 6.15
CA SER A 461 5.19 -26.45 6.43
C SER A 461 4.90 -25.33 5.42
N GLY A 462 5.49 -24.15 5.63
CA GLY A 462 5.29 -22.98 4.77
C GLY A 462 4.07 -22.13 5.14
N THR A 463 3.70 -21.24 4.24
CA THR A 463 2.59 -20.28 4.41
C THR A 463 1.69 -20.30 3.18
N CYS A 464 0.54 -19.61 3.23
CA CYS A 464 -0.35 -19.49 2.08
C CYS A 464 0.40 -19.03 0.80
N GLY A 465 0.34 -19.83 -0.28
CA GLY A 465 1.08 -19.60 -1.52
C GLY A 465 2.41 -20.37 -1.62
N SER A 466 2.91 -20.91 -0.51
CA SER A 466 4.21 -21.62 -0.40
C SER A 466 4.14 -22.86 0.51
N PHE A 467 2.95 -23.45 0.67
CA PHE A 467 2.80 -24.65 1.48
C PHE A 467 3.60 -25.81 0.89
N GLN A 468 4.16 -26.61 1.79
CA GLN A 468 4.91 -27.82 1.46
C GLN A 468 4.37 -28.99 2.26
N GLN A 469 4.38 -30.16 1.62
CA GLN A 469 4.03 -31.41 2.28
C GLN A 469 5.08 -31.73 3.35
N GLY A 470 4.60 -32.17 4.52
CA GLY A 470 5.47 -32.63 5.60
C GLY A 470 5.81 -34.11 5.51
N VAL A 471 6.67 -34.56 6.44
CA VAL A 471 7.01 -35.98 6.61
C VAL A 471 5.76 -36.81 6.93
N CYS A 472 4.85 -36.27 7.74
CA CYS A 472 3.54 -36.85 7.97
C CYS A 472 2.50 -36.21 7.04
N HIS A 473 1.79 -37.05 6.28
CA HIS A 473 0.77 -36.64 5.33
C HIS A 473 -0.23 -37.78 5.06
N SER A 474 -1.53 -37.49 5.09
CA SER A 474 -2.56 -38.42 4.59
C SER A 474 -2.68 -38.33 3.07
N PRO A 475 -2.56 -39.44 2.32
CA PRO A 475 -2.70 -39.43 0.86
C PRO A 475 -4.10 -39.02 0.38
N ASN A 476 -5.12 -39.11 1.24
CA ASN A 476 -6.49 -38.71 0.89
C ASN A 476 -6.74 -37.20 1.04
N SER A 477 -5.75 -36.43 1.52
CA SER A 477 -5.91 -35.00 1.83
C SER A 477 -6.50 -34.21 0.66
N HIS A 478 -5.97 -34.43 -0.54
CA HIS A 478 -6.38 -33.70 -1.73
C HIS A 478 -7.79 -34.10 -2.19
N THR A 479 -8.03 -35.40 -2.38
CA THR A 479 -9.32 -35.96 -2.81
C THR A 479 -10.49 -35.55 -1.90
N ILE A 480 -10.28 -35.52 -0.58
CA ILE A 480 -11.33 -35.13 0.38
C ILE A 480 -11.68 -33.65 0.27
N LEU A 481 -10.67 -32.78 0.15
CA LEU A 481 -10.88 -31.34 -0.02
C LEU A 481 -11.55 -31.05 -1.36
N GLU A 482 -11.12 -31.69 -2.44
CA GLU A 482 -11.75 -31.55 -3.75
C GLU A 482 -13.23 -31.92 -3.74
N LYS A 483 -13.54 -33.13 -3.26
CA LYS A 483 -14.92 -33.64 -3.18
C LYS A 483 -15.84 -32.71 -2.38
N LYS A 484 -15.32 -32.04 -1.35
CA LYS A 484 -16.12 -31.18 -0.48
C LYS A 484 -16.23 -29.74 -0.98
N CYS A 485 -15.20 -29.23 -1.67
CA CYS A 485 -15.03 -27.80 -1.93
C CYS A 485 -15.17 -27.38 -3.40
N LEU A 486 -14.80 -28.22 -4.38
CA LEU A 486 -14.85 -27.83 -5.79
C LEU A 486 -16.26 -27.43 -6.25
N GLY A 487 -16.31 -26.41 -7.10
CA GLY A 487 -17.56 -25.84 -7.65
C GLY A 487 -18.37 -25.02 -6.66
N LYS A 488 -17.98 -24.95 -5.38
CA LYS A 488 -18.71 -24.21 -4.35
C LYS A 488 -18.01 -22.90 -4.05
N GLN A 489 -18.81 -21.86 -3.81
CA GLN A 489 -18.28 -20.59 -3.29
C GLN A 489 -17.71 -20.73 -1.87
N LYS A 490 -18.31 -21.61 -1.06
CA LYS A 490 -17.93 -21.85 0.33
C LYS A 490 -17.98 -23.33 0.64
N CYS A 491 -17.00 -23.81 1.40
CA CYS A 491 -17.02 -25.17 1.95
C CYS A 491 -16.52 -25.17 3.40
N ALA A 492 -16.82 -26.26 4.10
CA ALA A 492 -16.27 -26.55 5.41
C ALA A 492 -15.90 -28.03 5.49
N VAL A 493 -14.72 -28.34 6.00
CA VAL A 493 -14.23 -29.72 6.14
C VAL A 493 -13.78 -29.96 7.57
N THR A 494 -14.36 -30.97 8.21
CA THR A 494 -14.00 -31.37 9.58
C THR A 494 -12.61 -31.99 9.60
N ILE A 495 -11.81 -31.58 10.59
CA ILE A 495 -10.47 -32.09 10.82
C ILE A 495 -10.56 -33.29 11.76
N SER A 496 -10.51 -34.50 11.19
CA SER A 496 -10.46 -35.75 11.94
C SER A 496 -9.79 -36.85 11.13
N ALA A 497 -9.12 -37.78 11.81
CA ALA A 497 -8.50 -38.95 11.18
C ALA A 497 -9.51 -39.71 10.29
N ASP A 498 -10.72 -39.95 10.78
CA ASP A 498 -11.78 -40.66 10.03
C ASP A 498 -12.11 -40.00 8.69
N ASN A 499 -12.17 -38.66 8.66
CA ASN A 499 -12.50 -37.93 7.44
C ASN A 499 -11.37 -37.96 6.40
N PHE A 500 -10.14 -38.23 6.82
CA PHE A 500 -8.94 -38.31 5.97
C PHE A 500 -8.41 -39.74 5.80
N GLY A 501 -9.22 -40.76 6.15
CA GLY A 501 -8.89 -42.17 5.93
C GLY A 501 -7.88 -42.77 6.91
N GLY A 502 -7.75 -42.20 8.11
CA GLY A 502 -6.89 -42.68 9.19
C GLY A 502 -5.99 -41.60 9.79
N ASP A 503 -5.32 -41.93 10.90
CA ASP A 503 -4.29 -41.06 11.49
C ASP A 503 -2.95 -41.29 10.75
N PRO A 504 -2.46 -40.31 9.98
CA PRO A 504 -1.21 -40.48 9.23
C PRO A 504 0.05 -40.49 10.12
N CYS A 505 -0.05 -40.04 11.36
CA CYS A 505 1.06 -40.06 12.32
C CYS A 505 0.57 -40.01 13.77
N PRO A 506 0.41 -41.16 14.44
CA PRO A 506 0.01 -41.23 15.84
C PRO A 506 0.90 -40.40 16.76
N ASN A 507 0.31 -39.79 17.79
CA ASN A 507 0.99 -38.96 18.81
C ASN A 507 1.67 -37.67 18.32
N VAL A 508 1.61 -37.36 17.03
CA VAL A 508 2.04 -36.06 16.47
C VAL A 508 0.82 -35.15 16.39
N MET A 509 0.94 -33.84 16.57
CA MET A 509 -0.19 -32.92 16.32
C MET A 509 -0.38 -32.73 14.82
N LYS A 510 -1.58 -33.00 14.30
CA LYS A 510 -1.90 -32.80 12.90
C LYS A 510 -2.59 -31.46 12.62
N ARG A 511 -2.40 -31.00 11.39
CA ARG A 511 -3.03 -29.79 10.84
C ARG A 511 -3.53 -30.09 9.44
N VAL A 512 -4.59 -29.40 9.04
CA VAL A 512 -5.01 -29.33 7.63
C VAL A 512 -4.53 -28.01 7.06
N ALA A 513 -3.57 -28.08 6.16
CA ALA A 513 -3.19 -26.96 5.30
C ALA A 513 -3.79 -27.15 3.91
N VAL A 514 -4.41 -26.12 3.36
CA VAL A 514 -5.03 -26.14 2.03
C VAL A 514 -4.86 -24.78 1.35
N GLU A 515 -4.65 -24.81 0.04
CA GLU A 515 -4.70 -23.65 -0.86
C GLU A 515 -5.65 -23.96 -2.02
N ALA A 516 -6.63 -23.09 -2.23
CA ALA A 516 -7.66 -23.22 -3.25
C ALA A 516 -7.70 -21.97 -4.13
N ILE A 517 -7.90 -22.16 -5.43
CA ILE A 517 -8.03 -21.09 -6.42
C ILE A 517 -9.50 -20.70 -6.54
N CYS A 518 -9.77 -19.39 -6.62
CA CYS A 518 -11.09 -18.82 -6.79
C CYS A 518 -11.21 -18.19 -8.18
N THR A 519 -12.24 -18.55 -8.93
CA THR A 519 -12.55 -17.96 -10.24
C THR A 519 -14.05 -17.63 -10.35
N HIS A 520 -14.40 -16.71 -11.25
CA HIS A 520 -15.80 -16.38 -11.52
C HIS A 520 -16.51 -17.56 -12.20
N SER A 521 -17.80 -17.75 -11.88
CA SER A 521 -18.59 -18.92 -12.29
C SER A 521 -18.94 -18.99 -13.79
N SER A 522 -18.26 -18.24 -14.67
CA SER A 522 -18.61 -18.11 -16.09
C SER A 522 -17.45 -17.70 -17.01
N GLU A 523 -16.24 -18.17 -16.75
CA GLU A 523 -15.20 -18.22 -17.79
C GLU A 523 -14.92 -19.69 -18.11
N PRO A 524 -15.25 -20.17 -19.33
CA PRO A 524 -14.74 -21.44 -19.80
C PRO A 524 -13.21 -21.37 -19.78
N MET A 525 -12.55 -22.37 -19.20
CA MET A 525 -11.12 -22.58 -19.45
C MET A 525 -10.97 -22.84 -20.96
N SER A 526 -10.44 -21.86 -21.68
CA SER A 526 -9.99 -22.01 -23.07
C SER A 526 -8.73 -22.84 -23.13
#